data_AF-A0A445MV40-F1
#
_entry.id   AF-A0A445MV40-F1
#
_cell.length_a   1.000
_cell.length_b   1.000
_cell.length_c   1.000
_cell.angle_alpha   90.00
_cell.angle_beta   90.00
_cell.angle_gamma   90.00
#
_symmetry.space_group_name_H-M   'P 1'
#
loop_
_entity.id
_entity.type
_entity.pdbx_description
1 polymer ?
#
loop_
_entity_poly.entity_id
_entity_poly.type
_entity_poly.pdbx_seq_one_letter_code
_entity_poly.pdbx_strand_id
1 'polypeptide(L)'
;MSDEDKGFVVKDRRSFDEKGDLKEKAAEEPAEKKAAEEKSPPRTEKGETTPLPEANFTALIFSLSSTALFHLGDIPDPQTGEKHMDLPMAKQTIDTIAMLQQKTTGNLTEEEKKFTEIILADLRWRFIKASKQ
;
A
#
# COMPACT_ATOMS: atom_id res chain seq x y z
N MET A 1 -25.76 1.57 -50.45
CA MET A 1 -24.77 0.92 -49.57
C MET A 1 -25.39 0.97 -48.19
N SER A 2 -25.79 -0.19 -47.68
CA SER A 2 -26.54 -0.32 -46.43
C SER A 2 -25.53 -0.69 -45.34
N ASP A 3 -25.37 0.15 -44.32
CA ASP A 3 -24.57 -0.17 -43.15
C ASP A 3 -25.42 -1.00 -42.18
N GLU A 4 -25.07 -2.27 -42.02
CA GLU A 4 -25.68 -3.20 -41.07
C GLU A 4 -25.12 -2.95 -39.65
N ASP A 5 -26.01 -2.71 -38.69
CA ASP A 5 -25.70 -2.62 -37.26
C ASP A 5 -25.11 -3.94 -36.74
N LYS A 6 -23.83 -3.92 -36.38
CA LYS A 6 -23.13 -5.07 -35.79
C LYS A 6 -23.55 -5.23 -34.33
N GLY A 7 -24.48 -6.16 -34.08
CA GLY A 7 -24.88 -6.59 -32.74
C GLY A 7 -23.71 -7.21 -31.96
N PHE A 8 -23.56 -6.79 -30.70
CA PHE A 8 -22.59 -7.35 -29.76
C PHE A 8 -23.18 -8.56 -29.03
N VAL A 9 -22.36 -9.60 -28.80
CA VAL A 9 -22.76 -10.81 -28.06
C VAL A 9 -22.14 -10.76 -26.67
N VAL A 10 -22.98 -10.55 -25.66
CA VAL A 10 -22.58 -10.66 -24.25
C VAL A 10 -22.72 -12.12 -23.81
N LYS A 11 -21.58 -12.79 -23.56
CA LYS A 11 -21.57 -14.14 -22.99
C LYS A 11 -21.49 -14.06 -21.47
N ASP A 12 -22.66 -14.12 -20.83
CA ASP A 12 -22.74 -14.30 -19.37
C ASP A 12 -22.25 -15.72 -19.01
N ARG A 13 -21.40 -15.80 -17.99
CA ARG A 13 -20.67 -17.01 -17.58
C ARG A 13 -21.12 -17.53 -16.20
N ARG A 14 -22.22 -16.99 -15.67
CA ARG A 14 -22.81 -17.40 -14.39
C ARG A 14 -23.58 -18.71 -14.55
N SER A 15 -23.45 -19.60 -13.57
CA SER A 15 -24.12 -20.91 -13.55
C SER A 15 -25.50 -20.75 -12.90
N PHE A 16 -26.57 -20.88 -13.68
CA PHE A 16 -27.96 -20.86 -13.20
C PHE A 16 -28.47 -22.29 -12.99
N ASP A 17 -29.43 -22.47 -12.08
CA ASP A 17 -30.19 -23.72 -11.94
C ASP A 17 -31.43 -23.76 -12.86
N GLU A 18 -32.18 -24.88 -12.87
CA GLU A 18 -33.37 -25.05 -13.72
C GLU A 18 -34.53 -24.09 -13.43
N LYS A 19 -34.42 -23.24 -12.39
CA LYS A 19 -35.42 -22.20 -12.08
C LYS A 19 -34.92 -20.77 -12.33
N GLY A 20 -33.71 -20.61 -12.86
CA GLY A 20 -33.18 -19.31 -13.29
C GLY A 20 -32.57 -18.47 -12.18
N ASP A 21 -32.24 -19.08 -11.03
CA ASP A 21 -31.56 -18.40 -9.92
C ASP A 21 -30.05 -18.71 -9.90
N LEU A 22 -29.28 -17.75 -9.36
CA LEU A 22 -27.81 -17.82 -9.29
C LEU A 22 -27.39 -18.87 -8.23
N LYS A 23 -26.66 -19.91 -8.66
CA LYS A 23 -26.28 -21.02 -7.80
C LYS A 23 -25.09 -20.66 -6.88
N GLU A 24 -25.36 -20.31 -5.62
CA GLU A 24 -24.33 -20.20 -4.57
C GLU A 24 -23.84 -21.60 -4.15
N LYS A 25 -22.57 -21.91 -4.41
CA LYS A 25 -21.92 -23.16 -3.97
C LYS A 25 -21.12 -22.92 -2.69
N ALA A 26 -21.59 -23.50 -1.58
CA ALA A 26 -20.80 -23.75 -0.37
C ALA A 26 -20.37 -25.24 -0.32
N ALA A 27 -19.10 -25.48 0.05
CA ALA A 27 -18.40 -26.62 0.71
C ALA A 27 -19.07 -28.03 0.78
N GLU A 28 -18.42 -29.21 0.77
CA GLU A 28 -17.04 -29.72 0.80
C GLU A 28 -17.12 -31.27 0.60
N GLU A 29 -16.20 -31.87 -0.20
CA GLU A 29 -15.41 -33.15 -0.10
C GLU A 29 -15.90 -34.47 0.60
N PRO A 30 -15.17 -35.65 0.54
CA PRO A 30 -14.02 -36.11 -0.29
C PRO A 30 -14.14 -37.58 -0.83
N ALA A 31 -13.25 -38.01 -1.76
CA ALA A 31 -12.85 -39.44 -1.91
C ALA A 31 -11.54 -39.63 -2.72
N GLU A 32 -10.53 -40.21 -2.06
CA GLU A 32 -9.20 -40.58 -2.58
C GLU A 32 -9.21 -41.70 -3.64
N LYS A 33 -8.31 -41.61 -4.64
CA LYS A 33 -7.47 -42.74 -5.10
C LYS A 33 -6.07 -42.26 -5.54
N LYS A 34 -5.06 -42.91 -4.98
CA LYS A 34 -3.61 -42.75 -5.22
C LYS A 34 -3.18 -43.31 -6.58
N ALA A 35 -2.23 -42.64 -7.24
CA ALA A 35 -1.10 -43.28 -7.93
C ALA A 35 0.01 -42.24 -8.14
N ALA A 36 1.23 -42.62 -7.75
CA ALA A 36 2.41 -41.79 -7.72
C ALA A 36 2.93 -41.46 -9.12
N GLU A 37 3.25 -40.19 -9.36
CA GLU A 37 4.22 -39.80 -10.38
C GLU A 37 5.13 -38.70 -9.80
N GLU A 38 6.41 -39.00 -9.83
CA GLU A 38 7.53 -38.26 -9.27
C GLU A 38 7.65 -36.89 -9.96
N LYS A 39 7.12 -35.85 -9.31
CA LYS A 39 7.40 -34.46 -9.67
C LYS A 39 7.82 -33.71 -8.41
N SER A 40 8.93 -32.99 -8.57
CA SER A 40 9.64 -32.07 -7.70
C SER A 40 8.86 -31.57 -6.48
N PRO A 41 9.50 -31.39 -5.31
CA PRO A 41 8.81 -30.89 -4.13
C PRO A 41 8.05 -29.62 -4.51
N PRO A 42 6.72 -29.54 -4.34
CA PRO A 42 6.04 -28.28 -4.47
C PRO A 42 6.65 -27.42 -3.39
N ARG A 43 7.43 -26.42 -3.81
CA ARG A 43 7.77 -25.29 -2.96
C ARG A 43 6.42 -24.74 -2.53
N THR A 44 5.96 -25.13 -1.34
CA THR A 44 4.91 -24.43 -0.62
C THR A 44 5.50 -23.08 -0.29
N GLU A 45 5.50 -22.18 -1.27
CA GLU A 45 5.28 -20.77 -1.00
C GLU A 45 3.84 -20.67 -0.48
N LYS A 46 3.62 -21.18 0.74
CA LYS A 46 2.76 -20.47 1.66
C LYS A 46 3.53 -19.17 1.90
N GLY A 47 3.39 -18.24 0.96
CA GLY A 47 3.52 -16.84 1.30
C GLY A 47 2.52 -16.67 2.42
N GLU A 48 3.01 -16.70 3.66
CA GLU A 48 2.26 -16.14 4.76
C GLU A 48 1.96 -14.73 4.31
N THR A 49 0.76 -14.51 3.79
CA THR A 49 0.21 -13.18 3.62
C THR A 49 -0.03 -12.72 5.05
N THR A 50 1.03 -12.28 5.72
CA THR A 50 0.90 -11.48 6.92
C THR A 50 -0.04 -10.35 6.51
N PRO A 51 -1.24 -10.26 7.11
CA PRO A 51 -2.18 -9.22 6.73
C PRO A 51 -1.45 -7.90 6.96
N LEU A 52 -1.25 -7.15 5.88
CA LEU A 52 -0.66 -5.82 5.98
C LEU A 52 -1.55 -5.00 6.92
N PRO A 53 -0.95 -4.23 7.84
CA PRO A 53 -1.74 -3.38 8.73
C PRO A 53 -2.63 -2.47 7.89
N GLU A 54 -3.85 -2.20 8.39
CA GLU A 54 -4.78 -1.33 7.68
C GLU A 54 -4.13 0.01 7.36
N ALA A 55 -4.18 0.39 6.08
CA ALA A 55 -3.63 1.65 5.61
C ALA A 55 -4.43 2.79 6.23
N ASN A 56 -3.76 3.60 7.05
CA ASN A 56 -4.33 4.79 7.66
C ASN A 56 -3.44 6.01 7.38
N PHE A 57 -4.06 7.20 7.35
CA PHE A 57 -3.36 8.44 6.98
C PHE A 57 -2.21 8.75 7.97
N THR A 58 -2.45 8.57 9.27
CA THR A 58 -1.44 8.76 10.31
C THR A 58 -0.21 7.87 10.09
N ALA A 59 -0.39 6.60 9.72
CA ALA A 59 0.69 5.67 9.43
C ALA A 59 1.47 6.05 8.16
N LEU A 60 0.79 6.60 7.15
CA LEU A 60 1.44 7.15 5.97
C LEU A 60 2.30 8.38 6.31
N ILE A 61 1.77 9.31 7.10
CA ILE A 61 2.54 10.50 7.53
C ILE A 61 3.71 10.08 8.43
N PHE A 62 3.52 9.09 9.29
CA PHE A 62 4.57 8.54 10.15
C PHE A 62 5.69 7.87 9.35
N SER A 63 5.35 7.09 8.31
CA SER A 63 6.36 6.45 7.46
C SER A 63 7.17 7.49 6.68
N LEU A 64 6.51 8.50 6.10
CA LEU A 64 7.17 9.62 5.42
C LEU A 64 8.05 10.44 6.39
N SER A 65 7.59 10.66 7.62
CA SER A 65 8.37 11.32 8.67
C SER A 65 9.66 10.54 8.98
N SER A 66 9.55 9.22 9.11
CA SER A 66 10.71 8.34 9.33
C SER A 66 11.70 8.41 8.16
N THR A 67 11.20 8.44 6.93
CA THR A 67 12.04 8.64 5.73
C THR A 67 12.73 10.02 5.74
N ALA A 68 12.03 11.08 6.13
CA ALA A 68 12.64 12.41 6.24
C ALA A 68 13.74 12.44 7.32
N LEU A 69 13.51 11.82 8.48
CA LEU A 69 14.52 11.70 9.54
C LEU A 69 15.73 10.88 9.12
N PHE A 70 15.53 9.82 8.34
CA PHE A 70 16.61 9.06 7.73
C PHE A 70 17.46 9.94 6.80
N HIS A 71 16.84 10.69 5.89
CA HIS A 71 17.56 11.62 5.01
C HIS A 71 18.23 12.78 5.75
N LEU A 72 17.75 13.14 6.95
CA LEU A 72 18.40 14.13 7.82
C LEU A 72 19.62 13.55 8.57
N GLY A 73 19.89 12.25 8.48
CA GLY A 73 20.95 11.58 9.24
C GLY A 73 20.64 11.37 10.72
N ASP A 74 19.38 11.57 11.13
CA ASP A 74 18.93 11.34 12.51
C ASP A 74 18.79 9.83 12.80
N ILE A 75 18.51 9.04 11.76
CA ILE A 75 18.40 7.58 11.82
C ILE A 75 19.57 6.95 11.06
N PRO A 76 20.37 6.06 11.68
CA PRO A 76 21.41 5.32 10.97
C PRO A 76 20.81 4.32 9.99
N ASP A 77 21.50 4.06 8.88
CA ASP A 77 21.12 3.00 7.95
C ASP A 77 21.15 1.63 8.66
N PRO A 78 20.05 0.86 8.65
CA PRO A 78 20.00 -0.44 9.30
C PRO A 78 20.95 -1.49 8.70
N GLN A 79 21.42 -1.30 7.45
CA GLN A 79 22.34 -2.22 6.79
C GLN A 79 23.80 -1.88 7.05
N THR A 80 24.16 -0.59 6.99
CA THR A 80 25.56 -0.14 7.09
C THR A 80 25.91 0.43 8.46
N GLY A 81 24.92 0.85 9.25
CA GLY A 81 25.11 1.58 10.50
C GLY A 81 25.56 3.03 10.30
N GLU A 82 25.75 3.47 9.07
CA GLU A 82 26.24 4.81 8.75
C GLU A 82 25.10 5.82 8.71
N LYS A 83 25.40 7.05 9.14
CA LYS A 83 24.48 8.18 9.02
C LYS A 83 24.75 8.89 7.71
N HIS A 84 23.86 8.68 6.74
CA HIS A 84 23.92 9.38 5.46
C HIS A 84 22.96 10.57 5.46
N MET A 85 23.50 11.78 5.28
CA MET A 85 22.70 13.00 5.21
C MET A 85 22.47 13.40 3.76
N ASP A 86 21.21 13.44 3.35
CA ASP A 86 20.76 13.87 2.02
C ASP A 86 19.71 14.99 2.19
N LEU A 87 20.19 16.23 2.30
CA LEU A 87 19.33 17.41 2.47
C LEU A 87 18.34 17.60 1.31
N PRO A 88 18.72 17.43 0.01
CA PRO A 88 17.75 17.45 -1.09
C PRO A 88 16.59 16.48 -0.90
N MET A 89 16.87 15.23 -0.53
CA MET A 89 15.82 14.22 -0.32
C MET A 89 14.99 14.48 0.94
N ALA A 90 15.61 14.95 2.02
CA ALA A 90 14.89 15.38 3.21
C ALA A 90 13.90 16.50 2.87
N LYS A 91 14.34 17.51 2.12
CA LYS A 91 13.49 18.62 1.67
C LYS A 91 12.32 18.13 0.82
N GLN A 92 12.58 17.27 -0.17
CA GLN A 92 11.53 16.72 -1.03
C GLN A 92 10.48 15.95 -0.21
N THR A 93 10.92 15.19 0.79
CA THR A 93 10.00 14.43 1.66
C THR A 93 9.15 15.36 2.51
N ILE A 94 9.75 16.40 3.12
CA ILE A 94 9.03 17.43 3.87
C ILE A 94 8.01 18.16 2.99
N ASP A 95 8.42 18.53 1.77
CA ASP A 95 7.55 19.20 0.80
C ASP A 95 6.39 18.29 0.37
N THR A 96 6.63 16.97 0.28
CA THR A 96 5.58 15.98 0.00
C THR A 96 4.56 15.91 1.12
N ILE A 97 4.99 15.87 2.39
CA ILE A 97 4.09 15.91 3.56
C ILE A 97 3.29 17.22 3.57
N ALA A 98 3.94 18.35 3.27
CA ALA A 98 3.28 19.65 3.21
C ALA A 98 2.23 19.72 2.09
N MET A 99 2.55 19.18 0.91
CA MET A 99 1.62 19.07 -0.21
C MET A 99 0.43 18.18 0.16
N LEU A 100 0.66 17.04 0.82
CA LEU A 100 -0.41 16.16 1.29
C LEU A 100 -1.35 16.90 2.25
N GLN A 101 -0.82 17.58 3.26
CA GLN A 101 -1.61 18.40 4.19
C GLN A 101 -2.52 19.40 3.45
N GLN A 102 -1.99 20.09 2.44
CA GLN A 102 -2.76 21.05 1.64
C GLN A 102 -3.83 20.35 0.80
N LYS A 103 -3.52 19.22 0.17
CA LYS A 103 -4.45 18.48 -0.69
C LYS A 103 -5.53 17.73 0.10
N THR A 104 -5.28 17.38 1.35
CA THR A 104 -6.24 16.68 2.22
C THR A 104 -7.00 17.63 3.15
N THR A 105 -6.79 18.94 3.04
CA THR A 105 -7.52 19.93 3.85
C THR A 105 -9.03 19.78 3.68
N GLY A 106 -9.75 19.70 4.81
CA GLY A 106 -11.20 19.45 4.84
C GLY A 106 -11.60 17.97 4.91
N ASN A 107 -10.67 17.05 4.65
CA ASN A 107 -10.88 15.60 4.76
C ASN A 107 -10.18 14.97 5.97
N LEU A 108 -9.43 15.76 6.75
CA LEU A 108 -8.71 15.30 7.94
C LEU A 108 -9.57 15.41 9.19
N THR A 109 -9.47 14.42 10.06
CA THR A 109 -9.90 14.54 11.45
C THR A 109 -9.05 15.58 12.20
N GLU A 110 -9.55 16.08 13.33
CA GLU A 110 -8.81 17.06 14.13
C GLU A 110 -7.48 16.51 14.65
N GLU A 111 -7.45 15.21 14.97
CA GLU A 111 -6.24 14.49 15.42
C GLU A 111 -5.21 14.37 14.29
N GLU A 112 -5.61 13.93 13.10
CA GLU A 112 -4.72 13.82 11.93
C GLU A 112 -4.15 15.17 11.51
N LYS A 113 -4.97 16.22 11.56
CA LYS A 113 -4.54 17.59 11.26
C LYS A 113 -3.46 18.04 12.25
N LYS A 114 -3.73 17.94 13.56
CA LYS A 114 -2.77 18.30 14.61
C LYS A 114 -1.48 17.49 14.51
N PHE A 115 -1.60 16.18 14.28
CA PHE A 115 -0.46 15.29 14.12
C PHE A 115 0.44 15.72 12.96
N THR A 116 -0.16 16.00 11.80
CA THR A 116 0.57 16.44 10.60
C THR A 116 1.24 17.80 10.80
N GLU A 117 0.56 18.74 11.48
CA GLU A 117 1.12 20.05 11.81
C GLU A 117 2.34 19.95 12.73
N ILE A 118 2.26 19.11 13.78
CA ILE A 118 3.36 18.87 14.72
C ILE A 118 4.56 18.25 13.98
N ILE A 119 4.33 17.23 13.15
CA ILE A 119 5.39 16.58 12.37
C ILE A 119 6.07 17.56 11.41
N LEU A 120 5.28 18.34 10.66
CA LEU A 120 5.85 19.31 9.73
C LEU A 120 6.68 20.38 10.45
N ALA A 121 6.24 20.85 11.61
CA ALA A 121 6.99 21.81 12.41
C ALA A 121 8.33 21.24 12.87
N ASP A 122 8.33 20.02 13.43
CA ASP A 122 9.55 19.35 13.90
C ASP A 122 10.54 19.10 12.75
N LEU A 123 10.07 18.51 11.65
CA LEU A 123 10.92 18.20 10.49
C LEU A 123 11.52 19.46 9.86
N ARG A 124 10.75 20.55 9.74
CA ARG A 124 11.26 21.84 9.23
C ARG A 124 12.33 22.42 10.15
N TRP A 125 12.13 22.35 11.46
CA TRP A 125 13.12 22.83 12.42
C TRP A 125 14.43 22.03 12.33
N ARG A 126 14.34 20.70 12.26
CA ARG A 126 15.49 19.80 12.06
C ARG A 126 16.19 20.08 10.74
N PHE A 127 15.45 20.26 9.66
CA PHE A 127 16.01 20.61 8.35
C PHE A 127 16.80 21.91 8.41
N ILE A 128 16.26 22.96 9.04
CA ILE A 128 16.98 24.23 9.21
C ILE A 128 18.26 24.03 10.01
N LYS A 129 18.20 23.25 11.10
CA LYS A 129 19.37 22.94 11.92
C LYS A 129 20.44 22.21 11.12
N ALA A 130 20.07 21.18 10.36
CA ALA A 130 20.97 20.40 9.53
C ALA A 130 21.54 21.22 8.36
N SER A 131 20.76 22.12 7.76
CA SER A 131 21.21 22.99 6.65
C SER A 131 22.22 24.07 7.06
N LYS A 132 22.34 24.34 8.36
CA LYS A 132 23.27 25.32 8.92
C LYS A 132 24.56 24.69 9.46
N GLN A 133 24.64 23.37 9.46
CA GLN A 133 25.77 22.60 9.95
C GLN A 133 26.77 22.33 8.82
#